data_AF-A0A3F3QEY5-F1
#
_entry.id   AF-A0A3F3QEY5-F1
#
_cell.length_a   1.000
_cell.length_b   1.000
_cell.length_c   1.000
_cell.angle_alpha   90.00
_cell.angle_beta   90.00
_cell.angle_gamma   90.00
#
_symmetry.space_group_name_H-M   'P 1'
#
loop_
_entity.id
_entity.type
_entity.pdbx_description
1 polymer ?
#
loop_
_entity_poly.entity_id
_entity_poly.type
_entity_poly.pdbx_seq_one_letter_code
_entity_poly.pdbx_strand_id
1 'polypeptide(L)'
;MAGHLRFLFGRSTQDQVRHQEVRALVINKMSETFEAVANHEAAWIEPNIQETLGVICEDLHISKRGTNQDELSPVFFEPLGTHNVPQPHPTQDQGQKLVKEIFENWDKPTPRPPTVTDQIYMLMYRIENILCTSARDFESEYGWSNTLSDYAKWIECGDIIPELGAEEFEGPLYGSRGSMLYFGYIARNQLNRPHTLLATLTKSDADERLSRYEAVVILTVMLSRLEGDECLNHNVIPVMVISVFPGFKLRILEAHYDYRGLVIRKSDFLSFVNGDAAIASMDILASFMCSKMIGNTIDPHIMTKGLQSLHSRATIQVGKSGAEN
;
A
#
# COMPACT_ATOMS: atom_id res chain seq x y z
N MET A 1 8.66 49.40 17.02
CA MET A 1 8.88 47.94 16.98
C MET A 1 7.59 47.15 17.23
N ALA A 2 6.48 47.46 16.54
CA ALA A 2 5.18 46.79 16.76
C ALA A 2 4.64 46.06 15.51
N GLY A 3 5.41 46.03 14.41
CA GLY A 3 4.98 45.50 13.12
C GLY A 3 5.51 44.11 12.73
N HIS A 4 6.31 43.46 13.59
CA HIS A 4 6.94 42.17 13.25
C HIS A 4 6.48 40.97 14.08
N LEU A 5 5.66 41.19 15.13
CA LEU A 5 5.14 40.11 15.99
C LEU A 5 3.77 39.58 15.56
N ARG A 6 3.02 40.26 14.68
CA ARG A 6 1.74 39.75 14.13
C ARG A 6 1.91 38.80 12.94
N PHE A 7 3.10 38.73 12.34
CA PHE A 7 3.32 37.94 11.12
C PHE A 7 3.64 36.45 11.41
N LEU A 8 4.06 36.12 12.63
CA LEU A 8 4.45 34.75 13.00
C LEU A 8 3.28 33.92 13.57
N PHE A 9 2.27 34.54 14.17
CA PHE A 9 1.09 33.84 14.70
C PHE A 9 -0.08 33.70 13.72
N GLY A 10 -0.16 34.54 12.68
CA GLY A 10 -1.22 34.44 11.66
C GLY A 10 -0.96 33.38 10.59
N ARG A 11 0.32 33.08 10.31
CA ARG A 11 0.74 32.13 9.27
C ARG A 11 0.43 30.68 9.66
N SER A 12 0.66 30.32 10.93
CA SER A 12 0.38 28.96 11.42
C SER A 12 -1.11 28.62 11.41
N THR A 13 -1.99 29.58 11.74
CA THR A 13 -3.45 29.34 11.71
C THR A 13 -3.95 29.22 10.27
N GLN A 14 -3.45 30.04 9.35
CA GLN A 14 -3.85 29.96 7.94
C GLN A 14 -3.36 28.68 7.27
N ASP A 15 -2.13 28.23 7.57
CA ASP A 15 -1.58 26.97 7.05
C ASP A 15 -2.32 25.75 7.62
N GLN A 16 -2.72 25.78 8.91
CA GLN A 16 -3.54 24.75 9.53
C GLN A 16 -4.94 24.67 8.93
N VAL A 17 -5.62 25.82 8.76
CA VAL A 17 -6.94 25.87 8.11
C VAL A 17 -6.86 25.33 6.69
N ARG A 18 -5.86 25.76 5.91
CA ARG A 18 -5.65 25.26 4.55
C ARG A 18 -5.37 23.76 4.51
N HIS A 19 -4.59 23.23 5.45
CA HIS A 19 -4.35 21.78 5.56
C HIS A 19 -5.66 21.03 5.83
N GLN A 20 -6.48 21.49 6.77
CA GLN A 20 -7.78 20.88 7.07
C GLN A 20 -8.74 20.94 5.88
N GLU A 21 -8.81 22.07 5.17
CA GLU A 21 -9.63 22.22 3.96
C GLU A 21 -9.19 21.25 2.85
N VAL A 22 -7.89 21.14 2.60
CA VAL A 22 -7.34 20.19 1.61
C VAL A 22 -7.66 18.76 2.03
N ARG A 23 -7.43 18.40 3.30
CA ARG A 23 -7.73 17.06 3.81
C ARG A 23 -9.19 16.70 3.65
N ALA A 24 -10.12 17.59 4.02
CA ALA A 24 -11.55 17.35 3.87
C ALA A 24 -11.94 17.15 2.41
N LEU A 25 -11.37 17.93 1.48
CA LEU A 25 -11.58 17.73 0.05
C LEU A 25 -11.08 16.37 -0.44
N VAL A 26 -9.92 15.92 0.05
CA VAL A 26 -9.34 14.62 -0.29
C VAL A 26 -10.24 13.49 0.19
N ILE A 27 -10.66 13.53 1.46
CA ILE A 27 -11.54 12.52 2.05
C ILE A 27 -12.81 12.42 1.20
N ASN A 28 -13.48 13.54 0.92
CA ASN A 28 -14.71 13.54 0.12
C ASN A 28 -14.51 12.90 -1.28
N LYS A 29 -13.45 13.29 -2.00
CA LYS A 29 -13.16 12.70 -3.32
C LYS A 29 -12.82 11.21 -3.25
N MET A 30 -12.09 10.81 -2.22
CA MET A 30 -11.74 9.41 -1.99
C MET A 30 -12.98 8.59 -1.65
N SER A 31 -13.92 9.13 -0.88
CA SER A 31 -15.23 8.52 -0.61
C SER A 31 -16.06 8.37 -1.90
N GLU A 32 -16.08 9.38 -2.77
CA GLU A 32 -16.74 9.28 -4.09
C GLU A 32 -16.12 8.16 -4.95
N THR A 33 -14.78 8.07 -4.95
CA THR A 33 -14.03 7.00 -5.65
C THR A 33 -14.37 5.63 -5.06
N PHE A 34 -14.41 5.52 -3.74
CA PHE A 34 -14.79 4.31 -3.02
C PHE A 34 -16.19 3.85 -3.40
N GLU A 35 -17.18 4.74 -3.36
CA GLU A 35 -18.55 4.41 -3.73
C GLU A 35 -18.65 3.97 -5.20
N ALA A 36 -17.97 4.65 -6.11
CA ALA A 36 -17.96 4.27 -7.53
C ALA A 36 -17.39 2.86 -7.73
N VAL A 37 -16.26 2.56 -7.09
CA VAL A 37 -15.61 1.24 -7.18
C VAL A 37 -16.41 0.15 -6.46
N ALA A 38 -16.94 0.42 -5.28
CA ALA A 38 -17.71 -0.55 -4.49
C ALA A 38 -19.01 -0.96 -5.20
N ASN A 39 -19.67 0.00 -5.88
CA ASN A 39 -20.88 -0.23 -6.66
C ASN A 39 -20.63 -0.82 -8.05
N HIS A 40 -19.38 -0.92 -8.50
CA HIS A 40 -19.04 -1.62 -9.75
C HIS A 40 -19.39 -3.11 -9.63
N GLU A 41 -20.19 -3.66 -10.55
CA GLU A 41 -20.69 -5.03 -10.41
C GLU A 41 -19.62 -6.09 -10.71
N ALA A 42 -18.72 -5.83 -11.66
CA ALA A 42 -17.76 -6.82 -12.10
C ALA A 42 -16.60 -6.97 -11.10
N ALA A 43 -16.08 -8.20 -10.98
CA ALA A 43 -14.95 -8.50 -10.10
C ALA A 43 -13.64 -7.84 -10.57
N TRP A 44 -13.57 -7.46 -11.84
CA TRP A 44 -12.42 -6.86 -12.50
C TRP A 44 -12.81 -5.51 -13.08
N ILE A 45 -11.91 -4.54 -12.97
CA ILE A 45 -12.10 -3.19 -13.51
C ILE A 45 -11.49 -3.14 -14.91
N GLU A 46 -12.33 -2.94 -15.91
CA GLU A 46 -11.89 -2.81 -17.29
C GLU A 46 -11.11 -1.49 -17.50
N PRO A 47 -10.04 -1.50 -18.31
CA PRO A 47 -9.24 -0.29 -18.54
C PRO A 47 -10.03 0.93 -19.00
N ASN A 48 -11.08 0.73 -19.80
CA ASN A 48 -11.90 1.81 -20.36
C ASN A 48 -12.86 2.47 -19.35
N ILE A 49 -13.06 1.89 -18.16
CA ILE A 49 -13.90 2.47 -17.11
C ILE A 49 -13.10 3.02 -15.93
N GLN A 50 -11.77 2.83 -15.90
CA GLN A 50 -10.92 3.25 -14.79
C GLN A 50 -11.03 4.76 -14.50
N GLU A 51 -10.97 5.59 -15.54
CA GLU A 51 -11.12 7.05 -15.41
C GLU A 51 -12.49 7.43 -14.82
N THR A 52 -13.56 6.77 -15.26
CA THR A 52 -14.93 6.97 -14.73
C THR A 52 -15.02 6.62 -13.24
N LEU A 53 -14.26 5.62 -12.79
CA LEU A 53 -14.21 5.20 -11.39
C LEU A 53 -13.22 6.02 -10.56
N GLY A 54 -12.48 6.97 -11.14
CA GLY A 54 -11.45 7.73 -10.45
C GLY A 54 -10.19 6.91 -10.13
N VAL A 55 -9.93 5.86 -10.91
CA VAL A 55 -8.78 4.95 -10.73
C VAL A 55 -7.81 5.11 -11.89
N ILE A 56 -6.51 5.03 -11.58
CA ILE A 56 -5.42 5.12 -12.54
C ILE A 56 -4.53 3.91 -12.31
N CYS A 57 -4.45 3.02 -13.31
CA CYS A 57 -3.50 1.92 -13.28
C CYS A 57 -2.23 2.28 -14.04
N GLU A 58 -1.09 2.14 -13.38
CA GLU A 58 0.25 2.27 -13.97
C GLU A 58 0.95 0.89 -13.87
N ASP A 59 1.88 0.61 -14.78
CA ASP A 59 2.71 -0.59 -14.68
C ASP A 59 3.85 -0.36 -13.68
N LEU A 60 4.23 -1.42 -12.97
CA LEU A 60 5.37 -1.45 -12.05
C LEU A 60 6.36 -2.50 -12.55
N HIS A 61 7.34 -2.07 -13.34
CA HIS A 61 8.39 -2.94 -13.85
C HIS A 61 9.43 -3.19 -12.76
N ILE A 62 9.53 -4.46 -12.34
CA ILE A 62 10.42 -4.88 -11.28
C ILE A 62 11.65 -5.57 -11.88
N SER A 63 12.83 -5.06 -11.53
CA SER A 63 14.09 -5.69 -11.96
C SER A 63 14.32 -7.02 -11.25
N LYS A 64 15.17 -7.89 -11.83
CA LYS A 64 15.64 -9.12 -11.14
C LYS A 64 16.38 -8.85 -9.82
N ARG A 65 16.81 -7.60 -9.60
CA ARG A 65 17.43 -7.16 -8.34
C ARG A 65 16.39 -6.69 -7.33
N GLY A 66 15.10 -6.84 -7.60
CA GLY A 66 14.00 -6.45 -6.71
C GLY A 66 13.90 -4.94 -6.52
N THR A 67 14.15 -4.16 -7.57
CA THR A 67 14.07 -2.69 -7.55
C THR A 67 13.15 -2.20 -8.66
N ASN A 68 12.57 -1.01 -8.47
CA ASN A 68 11.78 -0.32 -9.51
C ASN A 68 12.68 -0.01 -10.72
N GLN A 69 12.16 -0.23 -11.93
CA GLN A 69 12.82 0.15 -13.20
C GLN A 69 12.28 1.46 -13.78
N ASP A 70 11.08 1.84 -13.39
CA ASP A 70 10.40 3.02 -13.88
C ASP A 70 10.82 4.28 -13.13
N GLU A 71 10.78 5.43 -13.82
CA GLU A 71 10.89 6.75 -13.20
C GLU A 71 9.56 7.13 -12.54
N LEU A 72 9.27 6.49 -11.41
CA LEU A 72 8.04 6.69 -10.66
C LEU A 72 8.04 8.04 -9.94
N SER A 73 6.90 8.73 -9.95
CA SER A 73 6.71 9.96 -9.17
C SER A 73 5.25 10.13 -8.74
N PRO A 74 4.96 10.34 -7.44
CA PRO A 74 5.88 10.22 -6.29
C PRO A 74 6.27 8.76 -5.99
N VAL A 75 7.36 8.57 -5.24
CA VAL A 75 7.77 7.26 -4.68
C VAL A 75 7.52 7.26 -3.18
N PHE A 76 6.79 6.25 -2.70
CA PHE A 76 6.51 6.07 -1.28
C PHE A 76 7.19 4.83 -0.70
N PHE A 77 7.50 3.85 -1.53
CA PHE A 77 8.21 2.64 -1.17
C PHE A 77 9.48 2.58 -2.03
N GLU A 78 10.64 2.63 -1.40
CA GLU A 78 11.93 2.41 -2.07
C GLU A 78 12.39 0.98 -1.76
N PRO A 79 12.24 0.01 -2.68
CA PRO A 79 12.64 -1.37 -2.45
C PRO A 79 14.12 -1.46 -2.11
N LEU A 80 14.46 -2.33 -1.17
CA LEU A 80 15.81 -2.40 -0.62
C LEU A 80 16.84 -2.93 -1.64
N GLY A 81 16.37 -3.73 -2.59
CA GLY A 81 17.15 -4.56 -3.49
C GLY A 81 17.45 -5.93 -2.87
N THR A 82 17.34 -7.01 -3.65
CA THR A 82 17.46 -8.40 -3.18
C THR A 82 18.76 -8.66 -2.40
N HIS A 83 19.87 -8.09 -2.86
CA HIS A 83 21.19 -8.21 -2.23
C HIS A 83 21.33 -7.51 -0.87
N ASN A 84 20.43 -6.56 -0.56
CA ASN A 84 20.47 -5.79 0.67
C ASN A 84 19.48 -6.33 1.72
N VAL A 85 18.64 -7.31 1.37
CA VAL A 85 17.76 -7.98 2.33
C VAL A 85 18.62 -8.72 3.36
N PRO A 86 18.45 -8.44 4.67
CA PRO A 86 19.20 -9.11 5.72
C PRO A 86 19.09 -10.64 5.59
N GLN A 87 20.24 -11.30 5.63
CA GLN A 87 20.31 -12.76 5.52
C GLN A 87 19.79 -13.42 6.82
N PRO A 88 19.39 -14.70 6.78
CA PRO A 88 19.11 -15.45 8.02
C PRO A 88 20.27 -15.36 9.01
N HIS A 89 19.97 -15.11 10.30
CA HIS A 89 20.99 -14.91 11.33
C HIS A 89 21.90 -16.15 11.47
N PRO A 90 23.25 -16.03 11.45
CA PRO A 90 24.17 -17.15 11.29
C PRO A 90 24.12 -18.20 12.42
N THR A 91 23.77 -17.80 13.64
CA THR A 91 23.76 -18.69 14.82
C THR A 91 22.37 -18.97 15.40
N GLN A 92 21.30 -18.41 14.82
CA GLN A 92 19.93 -18.70 15.26
C GLN A 92 19.32 -19.77 14.36
N ASP A 93 19.63 -21.02 14.72
CA ASP A 93 19.24 -22.23 14.00
C ASP A 93 17.76 -22.31 13.62
N GLN A 94 16.86 -21.79 14.45
CA GLN A 94 15.42 -21.97 14.24
C GLN A 94 14.91 -21.22 13.01
N GLY A 95 15.34 -19.96 12.81
CA GLY A 95 14.97 -19.19 11.61
C GLY A 95 15.56 -19.77 10.34
N GLN A 96 16.82 -20.20 10.38
CA GLN A 96 17.47 -20.87 9.24
C GLN A 96 16.78 -22.19 8.87
N LYS A 97 16.48 -23.04 9.87
CA LYS A 97 15.79 -24.31 9.67
C LYS A 97 14.41 -24.11 9.08
N LEU A 98 13.65 -23.11 9.56
CA LEU A 98 12.33 -22.79 9.05
C LEU A 98 12.38 -22.37 7.57
N VAL A 99 13.23 -21.41 7.21
CA VAL A 99 13.37 -20.95 5.82
C VAL A 99 13.80 -22.10 4.91
N LYS A 100 14.79 -22.88 5.35
CA LYS A 100 15.28 -24.05 4.62
C LYS A 100 14.18 -25.08 4.43
N GLU A 101 13.43 -25.40 5.47
CA GLU A 101 12.33 -26.37 5.42
C GLU A 101 11.22 -25.93 4.47
N ILE A 102 10.87 -24.64 4.45
CA ILE A 102 9.88 -24.09 3.51
C ILE A 102 10.27 -24.38 2.07
N PHE A 103 11.54 -24.10 1.70
CA PHE A 103 12.01 -24.29 0.33
C PHE A 103 12.30 -25.76 -0.02
N GLU A 104 12.85 -26.55 0.90
CA GLU A 104 13.07 -27.99 0.70
C GLU A 104 11.76 -28.77 0.55
N ASN A 105 10.67 -28.28 1.14
CA ASN A 105 9.35 -28.88 1.04
C ASN A 105 8.50 -28.27 -0.08
N TRP A 106 9.01 -27.32 -0.86
CA TRP A 106 8.19 -26.54 -1.79
C TRP A 106 7.51 -27.42 -2.84
N ASP A 107 8.29 -28.30 -3.47
CA ASP A 107 7.86 -29.19 -4.55
C ASP A 107 7.43 -30.58 -4.05
N LYS A 108 7.37 -30.79 -2.73
CA LYS A 108 6.98 -32.08 -2.18
C LYS A 108 5.49 -32.34 -2.47
N PRO A 109 5.14 -33.50 -3.04
CA PRO A 109 3.75 -33.80 -3.35
C PRO A 109 2.94 -33.91 -2.06
N THR A 110 1.79 -33.24 -2.04
CA THR A 110 0.82 -33.38 -0.95
C THR A 110 -0.04 -34.63 -1.16
N PRO A 111 -0.50 -35.32 -0.10
CA PRO A 111 -1.32 -36.53 -0.23
C PRO A 111 -2.62 -36.33 -1.04
N ARG A 112 -3.11 -35.09 -1.07
CA ARG A 112 -4.23 -34.65 -1.92
C ARG A 112 -3.85 -33.36 -2.64
N PRO A 113 -4.32 -33.11 -3.87
CA PRO A 113 -4.13 -31.83 -4.53
C PRO A 113 -4.70 -30.68 -3.68
N PRO A 114 -3.99 -29.55 -3.55
CA PRO A 114 -4.45 -28.43 -2.75
C PRO A 114 -5.66 -27.76 -3.42
N THR A 115 -6.70 -27.48 -2.63
CA THR A 115 -7.83 -26.66 -3.08
C THR A 115 -7.37 -25.23 -3.38
N VAL A 116 -8.20 -24.44 -4.08
CA VAL A 116 -7.91 -23.01 -4.31
C VAL A 116 -7.63 -22.27 -3.00
N THR A 117 -8.43 -22.54 -1.96
CA THR A 117 -8.21 -21.97 -0.62
C THR A 117 -6.88 -22.44 -0.03
N ASP A 118 -6.55 -23.74 -0.14
CA ASP A 118 -5.26 -24.22 0.37
C ASP A 118 -4.09 -23.51 -0.32
N GLN A 119 -4.15 -23.29 -1.63
CA GLN A 119 -3.07 -22.66 -2.39
C GLN A 119 -2.78 -21.22 -1.93
N ILE A 120 -3.82 -20.38 -1.84
CA ILE A 120 -3.65 -18.96 -1.46
C ILE A 120 -3.20 -18.81 0.00
N TYR A 121 -3.73 -19.61 0.92
CA TYR A 121 -3.32 -19.59 2.33
C TYR A 121 -1.93 -20.18 2.54
N MET A 122 -1.59 -21.30 1.87
CA MET A 122 -0.26 -21.90 1.99
C MET A 122 0.83 -20.95 1.49
N LEU A 123 0.59 -20.24 0.38
CA LEU A 123 1.53 -19.25 -0.12
C LEU A 123 1.73 -18.12 0.89
N MET A 124 0.64 -17.53 1.36
CA MET A 124 0.70 -16.41 2.30
C MET A 124 1.34 -16.81 3.63
N TYR A 125 0.99 -17.97 4.17
CA TYR A 125 1.58 -18.52 5.40
C TYR A 125 3.10 -18.67 5.28
N ARG A 126 3.61 -19.14 4.14
CA ARG A 126 5.05 -19.28 3.91
C ARG A 126 5.75 -17.92 3.84
N ILE A 127 5.15 -16.94 3.16
CA ILE A 127 5.67 -15.57 3.08
C ILE A 127 5.72 -14.92 4.46
N GLU A 128 4.63 -15.03 5.23
CA GLU A 128 4.51 -14.48 6.57
C GLU A 128 5.56 -15.08 7.53
N ASN A 129 5.79 -16.40 7.48
CA ASN A 129 6.83 -17.03 8.29
C ASN A 129 8.24 -16.52 7.95
N ILE A 130 8.50 -16.22 6.67
CA ILE A 130 9.76 -15.64 6.24
C ILE A 130 9.89 -14.20 6.74
N LEU A 131 8.80 -13.43 6.73
CA LEU A 131 8.78 -12.04 7.18
C LEU A 131 8.93 -11.91 8.70
N CYS A 132 8.14 -12.68 9.46
CA CYS A 132 7.86 -12.42 10.88
C CYS A 132 8.48 -13.43 11.84
N THR A 133 8.89 -14.61 11.39
CA THR A 133 9.42 -15.66 12.29
C THR A 133 10.92 -15.86 12.11
N SER A 134 11.42 -15.62 10.91
CA SER A 134 12.80 -15.96 10.55
C SER A 134 13.76 -14.85 10.97
N ALA A 135 14.54 -15.10 12.03
CA ALA A 135 15.56 -14.19 12.52
C ALA A 135 16.65 -13.90 11.47
N ARG A 136 17.12 -12.66 11.46
CA ARG A 136 17.98 -12.05 10.45
C ARG A 136 19.23 -11.44 11.05
N ASP A 137 20.26 -11.38 10.22
CA ASP A 137 21.58 -10.87 10.58
C ASP A 137 21.63 -9.34 10.44
N PHE A 138 21.15 -8.65 11.48
CA PHE A 138 21.32 -7.20 11.65
C PHE A 138 21.30 -6.85 13.14
N GLU A 139 21.88 -5.70 13.50
CA GLU A 139 21.84 -5.19 14.87
C GLU A 139 20.44 -4.63 15.17
N SER A 140 19.70 -5.27 16.08
CA SER A 140 18.35 -4.83 16.44
C SER A 140 18.42 -3.64 17.41
N GLU A 141 17.58 -2.64 17.16
CA GLU A 141 17.52 -1.41 17.95
C GLU A 141 17.02 -1.67 19.39
N TYR A 142 16.20 -2.71 19.59
CA TYR A 142 15.52 -3.01 20.85
C TYR A 142 15.89 -4.38 21.46
N GLY A 143 16.69 -5.19 20.77
CA GLY A 143 17.22 -6.46 21.30
C GLY A 143 16.22 -7.61 21.46
N TRP A 144 14.93 -7.44 21.15
CA TRP A 144 13.88 -8.45 21.40
C TRP A 144 13.44 -9.23 20.17
N SER A 145 13.69 -8.71 18.96
CA SER A 145 13.39 -9.40 17.72
C SER A 145 14.27 -8.88 16.58
N ASN A 146 14.60 -9.78 15.66
CA ASN A 146 15.49 -9.56 14.53
C ASN A 146 14.86 -10.10 13.24
N THR A 147 13.57 -9.89 13.03
CA THR A 147 12.85 -10.39 11.84
C THR A 147 12.93 -9.39 10.68
N LEU A 148 12.43 -9.77 9.49
CA LEU A 148 12.35 -8.81 8.38
C LEU A 148 11.29 -7.74 8.63
N SER A 149 10.16 -8.08 9.28
CA SER A 149 9.16 -7.08 9.67
C SER A 149 9.76 -6.04 10.63
N ASP A 150 10.57 -6.48 11.60
CA ASP A 150 11.26 -5.56 12.52
C ASP A 150 12.30 -4.69 11.85
N TYR A 151 13.10 -5.27 10.95
CA TYR A 151 14.05 -4.52 10.13
C TYR A 151 13.35 -3.44 9.31
N ALA A 152 12.25 -3.81 8.67
CA ALA A 152 11.42 -2.93 7.85
C ALA A 152 10.55 -1.96 8.66
N LYS A 153 10.54 -2.09 9.99
CA LYS A 153 9.76 -1.26 10.93
C LYS A 153 8.25 -1.37 10.70
N TRP A 154 7.79 -2.55 10.31
CA TRP A 154 6.37 -2.90 10.27
C TRP A 154 5.90 -3.35 11.65
N ILE A 155 4.68 -2.95 12.01
CA ILE A 155 3.94 -3.47 13.17
C ILE A 155 2.67 -4.11 12.62
N GLU A 156 2.45 -5.37 12.96
CA GLU A 156 1.21 -6.07 12.64
C GLU A 156 0.05 -5.43 13.40
N CYS A 157 -1.05 -5.14 12.70
CA CYS A 157 -2.28 -4.75 13.37
C CYS A 157 -2.84 -5.97 14.12
N GLY A 158 -3.09 -5.82 15.42
CA GLY A 158 -3.64 -6.91 16.24
C GLY A 158 -5.05 -7.26 15.79
N ASP A 159 -5.87 -6.23 15.56
CA ASP A 159 -7.20 -6.34 14.98
C ASP A 159 -7.28 -5.50 13.70
N ILE A 160 -7.60 -6.11 12.55
CA ILE A 160 -7.78 -5.36 11.29
C ILE A 160 -8.89 -4.31 11.43
N ILE A 161 -9.94 -4.61 12.19
CA ILE A 161 -11.00 -3.67 12.54
C ILE A 161 -11.05 -3.58 14.07
N PRO A 162 -10.96 -2.39 14.68
CA PRO A 162 -10.99 -1.07 14.05
C PRO A 162 -9.61 -0.46 13.71
N GLU A 163 -8.49 -1.16 13.93
CA GLU A 163 -7.16 -0.51 13.90
C GLU A 163 -6.72 -0.10 12.49
N LEU A 164 -7.09 -0.87 11.47
CA LEU A 164 -6.69 -0.64 10.08
C LEU A 164 -7.83 -0.15 9.20
N GLY A 165 -9.05 -0.67 9.43
CA GLY A 165 -10.29 -0.25 8.80
C GLY A 165 -11.35 0.07 9.84
N ALA A 166 -12.10 1.14 9.63
CA ALA A 166 -13.22 1.51 10.49
C ALA A 166 -14.35 0.46 10.36
N GLU A 167 -15.15 0.32 11.42
CA GLU A 167 -16.20 -0.71 11.52
C GLU A 167 -17.21 -0.64 10.37
N GLU A 168 -17.53 0.56 9.86
CA GLU A 168 -18.42 0.73 8.71
C GLU A 168 -17.92 0.05 7.42
N PHE A 169 -16.63 -0.26 7.33
CA PHE A 169 -16.02 -0.93 6.18
C PHE A 169 -15.83 -2.44 6.36
N GLU A 170 -16.39 -3.06 7.41
CA GLU A 170 -16.28 -4.52 7.62
C GLU A 170 -16.81 -5.32 6.41
N GLY A 171 -17.97 -4.95 5.89
CA GLY A 171 -18.58 -5.58 4.72
C GLY A 171 -17.67 -5.53 3.47
N PRO A 172 -17.15 -4.35 3.08
CA PRO A 172 -16.14 -4.23 2.03
C PRO A 172 -14.87 -5.08 2.24
N LEU A 173 -14.38 -5.20 3.48
CA LEU A 173 -13.16 -5.95 3.79
C LEU A 173 -13.35 -7.47 3.76
N TYR A 174 -14.47 -7.99 4.27
CA TYR A 174 -14.68 -9.45 4.44
C TYR A 174 -15.84 -10.03 3.62
N GLY A 175 -16.73 -9.18 3.12
CA GLY A 175 -17.96 -9.58 2.42
C GLY A 175 -17.81 -9.85 0.92
N SER A 176 -16.61 -9.68 0.35
CA SER A 176 -16.36 -9.97 -1.06
C SER A 176 -16.44 -11.48 -1.32
N ARG A 177 -17.30 -11.91 -2.26
CA ARG A 177 -17.48 -13.34 -2.60
C ARG A 177 -16.17 -13.92 -3.17
N GLY A 178 -15.38 -14.50 -2.28
CA GLY A 178 -14.14 -15.20 -2.62
C GLY A 178 -12.89 -14.35 -2.58
N SER A 179 -12.91 -13.14 -2.02
CA SER A 179 -11.68 -12.43 -1.65
C SER A 179 -11.75 -11.94 -0.21
N MET A 180 -10.59 -11.86 0.45
CA MET A 180 -10.50 -11.41 1.84
C MET A 180 -9.14 -10.77 2.14
N LEU A 181 -9.12 -9.91 3.15
CA LEU A 181 -7.92 -9.31 3.70
C LEU A 181 -7.34 -10.31 4.70
N TYR A 182 -6.08 -10.68 4.51
CA TYR A 182 -5.40 -11.68 5.34
C TYR A 182 -4.69 -11.03 6.52
N PHE A 183 -3.83 -10.04 6.26
CA PHE A 183 -3.19 -9.23 7.28
C PHE A 183 -3.11 -7.76 6.87
N GLY A 184 -2.79 -6.92 7.85
CA GLY A 184 -2.32 -5.56 7.64
C GLY A 184 -1.22 -5.19 8.61
N TYR A 185 -0.24 -4.45 8.10
CA TYR A 185 0.86 -3.90 8.86
C TYR A 185 0.88 -2.39 8.68
N ILE A 186 1.19 -1.68 9.76
CA ILE A 186 1.39 -0.23 9.77
C ILE A 186 2.85 0.10 10.07
N ALA A 187 3.29 1.26 9.60
CA ALA A 187 4.61 1.78 9.97
C ALA A 187 4.69 1.97 11.49
N ARG A 188 5.84 1.60 12.08
CA ARG A 188 6.12 1.83 13.50
C ARG A 188 5.92 3.32 13.85
N ASN A 189 5.15 3.60 14.89
CA ASN A 189 4.70 4.95 15.27
C ASN A 189 5.82 5.99 15.36
N GLN A 190 7.02 5.59 15.82
CA GLN A 190 8.20 6.45 15.92
C GLN A 190 8.65 7.05 14.58
N LEU A 191 8.25 6.45 13.45
CA LEU A 191 8.56 6.96 12.12
C LEU A 191 7.68 8.14 11.72
N ASN A 192 6.51 8.32 12.36
CA ASN A 192 5.49 9.28 11.94
C ASN A 192 5.20 9.18 10.43
N ARG A 193 4.92 7.95 9.98
CA ARG A 193 4.64 7.59 8.58
C ARG A 193 3.27 6.92 8.49
N PRO A 194 2.43 7.28 7.52
CA PRO A 194 1.12 6.68 7.33
C PRO A 194 1.16 5.45 6.39
N HIS A 195 2.34 4.88 6.16
CA HIS A 195 2.50 3.77 5.24
C HIS A 195 1.86 2.50 5.79
N THR A 196 1.28 1.73 4.89
CA THR A 196 0.59 0.48 5.21
C THR A 196 0.99 -0.62 4.23
N LEU A 197 1.14 -1.83 4.74
CA LEU A 197 1.38 -3.06 3.96
C LEU A 197 0.22 -4.02 4.21
N LEU A 198 -0.41 -4.51 3.14
CA LEU A 198 -1.57 -5.39 3.19
C LEU A 198 -1.29 -6.69 2.45
N ALA A 199 -1.99 -7.76 2.82
CA ALA A 199 -2.08 -8.96 1.99
C ALA A 199 -3.54 -9.34 1.72
N THR A 200 -3.89 -9.51 0.45
CA THR A 200 -5.23 -9.93 0.03
C THR A 200 -5.18 -11.31 -0.59
N LEU A 201 -6.15 -12.16 -0.27
CA LEU A 201 -6.30 -13.47 -0.92
C LEU A 201 -7.53 -13.45 -1.81
N THR A 202 -7.36 -13.75 -3.09
CA THR A 202 -8.43 -13.82 -4.08
C THR A 202 -8.56 -15.25 -4.61
N LYS A 203 -9.77 -15.80 -4.59
CA LYS A 203 -10.09 -17.16 -5.07
C LYS A 203 -10.34 -17.23 -6.57
N SER A 204 -10.53 -16.09 -7.23
CA SER A 204 -10.60 -16.01 -8.69
C SER A 204 -9.21 -16.11 -9.29
N ASP A 205 -9.11 -16.66 -10.50
CA ASP A 205 -7.83 -16.76 -11.20
C ASP A 205 -7.17 -15.38 -11.39
N ALA A 206 -5.83 -15.38 -11.40
CA ALA A 206 -5.03 -14.19 -11.67
C ALA A 206 -5.43 -13.55 -13.00
N ASP A 207 -5.71 -12.24 -12.98
CA ASP A 207 -6.07 -11.43 -14.15
C ASP A 207 -5.22 -10.16 -14.18
N GLU A 208 -4.75 -9.78 -15.37
CA GLU A 208 -3.91 -8.58 -15.55
C GLU A 208 -4.67 -7.29 -15.19
N ARG A 209 -6.00 -7.31 -15.28
CA ARG A 209 -6.86 -6.21 -14.82
C ARG A 209 -6.78 -6.05 -13.31
N LEU A 210 -7.06 -4.84 -12.84
CA LEU A 210 -7.21 -4.57 -11.42
C LEU A 210 -8.50 -5.23 -10.91
N SER A 211 -8.42 -5.97 -9.80
CA SER A 211 -9.62 -6.47 -9.13
C SER A 211 -10.34 -5.31 -8.46
N ARG A 212 -11.67 -5.31 -8.53
CA ARG A 212 -12.50 -4.43 -7.71
C ARG A 212 -12.15 -4.56 -6.23
N TYR A 213 -11.86 -5.78 -5.77
CA TYR A 213 -11.54 -6.03 -4.36
C TYR A 213 -10.22 -5.37 -3.93
N GLU A 214 -9.18 -5.44 -4.76
CA GLU A 214 -7.90 -4.78 -4.48
C GLU A 214 -8.11 -3.26 -4.33
N ALA A 215 -8.87 -2.63 -5.22
CA ALA A 215 -9.17 -1.20 -5.16
C ALA A 215 -10.01 -0.83 -3.92
N VAL A 216 -11.05 -1.61 -3.60
CA VAL A 216 -11.90 -1.39 -2.42
C VAL A 216 -11.08 -1.45 -1.13
N VAL A 217 -10.26 -2.49 -0.95
CA VAL A 217 -9.44 -2.65 0.26
C VAL A 217 -8.46 -1.48 0.41
N ILE A 218 -7.80 -1.07 -0.68
CA ILE A 218 -6.89 0.08 -0.67
C ILE A 218 -7.63 1.35 -0.23
N LEU A 219 -8.79 1.65 -0.84
CA LEU A 219 -9.57 2.85 -0.52
C LEU A 219 -10.12 2.82 0.91
N THR A 220 -10.61 1.68 1.38
CA THR A 220 -11.08 1.50 2.76
C THR A 220 -9.99 1.85 3.75
N VAL A 221 -8.79 1.28 3.58
CA VAL A 221 -7.66 1.53 4.48
C VAL A 221 -7.22 2.99 4.38
N MET A 222 -7.12 3.55 3.19
CA MET A 222 -6.77 4.97 3.02
C MET A 222 -7.78 5.90 3.72
N LEU A 223 -9.09 5.66 3.55
CA LEU A 223 -10.15 6.45 4.18
C LEU A 223 -10.10 6.33 5.71
N SER A 224 -10.12 5.10 6.23
CA SER A 224 -10.12 4.85 7.67
C SER A 224 -8.90 5.48 8.35
N ARG A 225 -7.72 5.34 7.73
CA ARG A 225 -6.50 5.96 8.24
C ARG A 225 -6.50 7.47 8.13
N LEU A 226 -7.03 8.03 7.03
CA LEU A 226 -7.12 9.48 6.83
C LEU A 226 -8.26 10.12 7.63
N GLU A 227 -9.18 9.36 8.21
CA GLU A 227 -10.17 9.88 9.15
C GLU A 227 -9.70 9.73 10.60
N GLY A 228 -8.83 8.74 10.86
CA GLY A 228 -8.25 8.48 12.16
C GLY A 228 -7.26 9.55 12.69
N ASP A 229 -7.22 9.65 14.01
CA ASP A 229 -6.41 10.64 14.75
C ASP A 229 -4.89 10.45 14.54
N GLU A 230 -4.45 9.23 14.25
CA GLU A 230 -3.02 8.92 14.08
C GLU A 230 -2.39 9.60 12.85
N CYS A 231 -3.21 9.96 11.85
CA CYS A 231 -2.72 10.49 10.58
C CYS A 231 -3.17 11.92 10.30
N LEU A 232 -3.58 12.71 11.30
CA LEU A 232 -4.10 14.08 11.14
C LEU A 232 -3.17 15.03 10.35
N ASN A 233 -1.86 14.82 10.45
CA ASN A 233 -0.86 15.65 9.75
C ASN A 233 -0.59 15.20 8.31
N HIS A 234 -1.13 14.07 7.89
CA HIS A 234 -0.89 13.50 6.56
C HIS A 234 -2.05 13.80 5.60
N ASN A 235 -1.77 13.92 4.32
CA ASN A 235 -2.76 14.07 3.25
C ASN A 235 -2.77 12.85 2.31
N VAL A 236 -1.80 11.94 2.47
CA VAL A 236 -1.64 10.74 1.66
C VAL A 236 -1.34 9.56 2.58
N ILE A 237 -2.02 8.44 2.37
CA ILE A 237 -1.78 7.16 3.04
C ILE A 237 -1.23 6.20 1.97
N PRO A 238 0.09 5.99 1.87
CA PRO A 238 0.64 5.05 0.90
C PRO A 238 0.37 3.61 1.30
N VAL A 239 -0.12 2.79 0.36
CA VAL A 239 -0.48 1.40 0.62
C VAL A 239 0.30 0.49 -0.33
N MET A 240 1.01 -0.49 0.22
CA MET A 240 1.54 -1.63 -0.53
C MET A 240 0.60 -2.83 -0.34
N VAL A 241 0.22 -3.52 -1.41
CA VAL A 241 -0.60 -4.74 -1.32
C VAL A 241 0.13 -5.91 -1.95
N ILE A 242 0.20 -7.02 -1.20
CA ILE A 242 0.58 -8.33 -1.71
C ILE A 242 -0.70 -9.06 -2.09
N SER A 243 -1.03 -9.08 -3.38
CA SER A 243 -2.28 -9.62 -3.87
C SER A 243 -2.08 -11.05 -4.38
N VAL A 244 -2.65 -12.03 -3.67
CA VAL A 244 -2.40 -13.46 -3.85
C VAL A 244 -3.57 -14.13 -4.57
N PHE A 245 -3.24 -14.97 -5.56
CA PHE A 245 -4.18 -15.64 -6.44
C PHE A 245 -3.95 -17.17 -6.48
N PRO A 246 -4.93 -17.95 -6.99
CA PRO A 246 -4.77 -19.38 -7.20
C PRO A 246 -3.61 -19.68 -8.17
N GLY A 247 -3.08 -20.90 -8.10
CA GLY A 247 -1.93 -21.31 -8.90
C GLY A 247 -0.60 -20.78 -8.38
N PHE A 248 -0.51 -20.43 -7.09
CA PHE A 248 0.71 -19.92 -6.45
C PHE A 248 1.27 -18.70 -7.19
N LYS A 249 0.40 -17.71 -7.43
CA LYS A 249 0.77 -16.44 -8.05
C LYS A 249 0.44 -15.30 -7.10
N LEU A 250 1.23 -14.24 -7.17
CA LEU A 250 0.89 -12.98 -6.53
C LEU A 250 1.42 -11.81 -7.35
N ARG A 251 0.89 -10.62 -7.11
CA ARG A 251 1.48 -9.37 -7.61
C ARG A 251 1.62 -8.37 -6.47
N ILE A 252 2.54 -7.44 -6.66
CA ILE A 252 2.74 -6.31 -5.75
C ILE A 252 2.00 -5.12 -6.34
N LEU A 253 1.22 -4.46 -5.49
CA LEU A 253 0.59 -3.18 -5.80
C LEU A 253 1.22 -2.10 -4.93
N GLU A 254 1.55 -0.95 -5.52
CA GLU A 254 1.84 0.27 -4.79
C GLU A 254 0.78 1.31 -5.10
N ALA A 255 0.10 1.81 -4.07
CA ALA A 255 -1.03 2.71 -4.22
C ALA A 255 -0.86 3.99 -3.40
N HIS A 256 -1.37 5.07 -3.96
CA HIS A 256 -1.56 6.35 -3.28
C HIS A 256 -2.71 7.10 -3.93
N TYR A 257 -3.28 8.05 -3.20
CA TYR A 257 -4.25 8.98 -3.75
C TYR A 257 -3.56 10.31 -4.04
N ASP A 258 -3.79 10.87 -5.23
CA ASP A 258 -3.32 12.20 -5.61
C ASP A 258 -4.45 13.04 -6.23
N TYR A 259 -4.13 14.23 -6.75
CA TYR A 259 -5.12 15.11 -7.37
C TYR A 259 -5.87 14.52 -8.58
N ARG A 260 -5.32 13.47 -9.22
CA ARG A 260 -5.88 12.77 -10.37
C ARG A 260 -6.89 11.69 -9.95
N GLY A 261 -6.71 11.10 -8.77
CA GLY A 261 -7.54 10.02 -8.24
C GLY A 261 -6.71 8.97 -7.49
N LEU A 262 -7.23 7.74 -7.44
CA LEU A 262 -6.51 6.59 -6.89
C LEU A 262 -5.50 6.06 -7.91
N VAL A 263 -4.21 6.23 -7.62
CA VAL A 263 -3.12 5.70 -8.45
C VAL A 263 -2.69 4.35 -7.90
N ILE A 264 -2.73 3.30 -8.73
CA ILE A 264 -2.27 1.96 -8.39
C ILE A 264 -1.25 1.52 -9.43
N ARG A 265 -0.03 1.26 -8.96
CA ARG A 265 1.04 0.66 -9.75
C ARG A 265 1.02 -0.83 -9.57
N LYS A 266 0.95 -1.60 -10.65
CA LYS A 266 0.79 -3.06 -10.63
C LYS A 266 2.02 -3.74 -11.19
N SER A 267 2.61 -4.66 -10.42
CA SER A 267 3.66 -5.52 -10.98
C SER A 267 3.07 -6.60 -11.89
N ASP A 268 3.92 -7.18 -12.73
CA ASP A 268 3.68 -8.51 -13.30
C ASP A 268 3.49 -9.54 -12.17
N PHE A 269 2.87 -10.67 -12.49
CA PHE A 269 2.73 -11.77 -11.54
C PHE A 269 4.07 -12.43 -11.21
N LEU A 270 4.40 -12.44 -9.92
CA LEU A 270 5.43 -13.28 -9.35
C LEU A 270 4.91 -14.72 -9.25
N SER A 271 5.78 -15.68 -9.58
CA SER A 271 5.42 -17.08 -9.67
C SER A 271 6.06 -17.89 -8.55
N PHE A 272 5.26 -18.71 -7.88
CA PHE A 272 5.65 -19.60 -6.80
C PHE A 272 5.26 -21.05 -7.10
N VAL A 273 5.10 -21.38 -8.39
CA VAL A 273 4.62 -22.71 -8.84
C VAL A 273 5.62 -23.84 -8.58
N ASN A 274 6.91 -23.53 -8.44
CA ASN A 274 7.97 -24.47 -8.11
C ASN A 274 9.05 -23.81 -7.24
N GLY A 275 9.94 -24.60 -6.66
CA GLY A 275 10.98 -24.15 -5.75
C GLY A 275 11.89 -23.05 -6.33
N ASP A 276 12.41 -23.23 -7.55
CA ASP A 276 13.33 -22.25 -8.17
C ASP A 276 12.64 -20.90 -8.41
N ALA A 277 11.40 -20.93 -8.92
CA ALA A 277 10.59 -19.73 -9.13
C ALA A 277 10.23 -19.07 -7.79
N ALA A 278 9.90 -19.88 -6.77
CA ALA A 278 9.55 -19.40 -5.44
C ALA A 278 10.72 -18.69 -4.75
N ILE A 279 11.95 -19.19 -4.88
CA ILE A 279 13.15 -18.53 -4.32
C ILE A 279 13.34 -17.16 -4.96
N ALA A 280 13.37 -17.09 -6.29
CA ALA A 280 13.56 -15.82 -7.01
C ALA A 280 12.44 -14.81 -6.71
N SER A 281 11.18 -15.28 -6.68
CA SER A 281 10.03 -14.44 -6.36
C SER A 281 10.03 -13.99 -4.89
N MET A 282 10.48 -14.83 -3.96
CA MET A 282 10.59 -14.47 -2.55
C MET A 282 11.67 -13.41 -2.32
N ASP A 283 12.81 -13.50 -3.01
CA ASP A 283 13.86 -12.48 -2.91
C ASP A 283 13.31 -11.10 -3.35
N ILE A 284 12.59 -11.06 -4.47
CA ILE A 284 11.94 -9.85 -4.96
C ILE A 284 10.90 -9.36 -3.94
N LEU A 285 10.02 -10.24 -3.47
CA LEU A 285 8.96 -9.88 -2.53
C LEU A 285 9.54 -9.33 -1.22
N ALA A 286 10.56 -9.98 -0.66
CA ALA A 286 11.24 -9.52 0.56
C ALA A 286 11.89 -8.14 0.36
N SER A 287 12.46 -7.85 -0.82
CA SER A 287 12.98 -6.52 -1.16
C SER A 287 11.91 -5.42 -1.07
N PHE A 288 10.69 -5.70 -1.55
CA PHE A 288 9.57 -4.76 -1.50
C PHE A 288 8.95 -4.67 -0.10
N MET A 289 8.74 -5.79 0.58
CA MET A 289 8.25 -5.78 1.96
C MET A 289 9.25 -5.09 2.91
N CYS A 290 10.54 -5.06 2.59
CA CYS A 290 11.56 -4.31 3.33
C CYS A 290 11.87 -2.93 2.74
N SER A 291 10.97 -2.38 1.92
CA SER A 291 11.15 -1.05 1.34
C SER A 291 11.35 0.01 2.40
N LYS A 292 12.21 0.99 2.12
CA LYS A 292 12.22 2.22 2.91
C LYS A 292 10.93 2.98 2.65
N MET A 293 10.24 3.34 3.75
CA MET A 293 9.07 4.20 3.72
C MET A 293 9.51 5.65 3.49
N ILE A 294 9.42 6.10 2.25
CA ILE A 294 9.85 7.43 1.79
C ILE A 294 8.67 8.24 1.26
N GLY A 295 8.95 9.37 0.61
CA GLY A 295 7.94 10.27 0.07
C GLY A 295 7.42 11.28 1.09
N ASN A 296 6.89 12.39 0.58
CA ASN A 296 6.24 13.40 1.40
C ASN A 296 4.75 13.07 1.46
N THR A 297 4.23 12.80 2.66
CA THR A 297 2.81 12.51 2.86
C THR A 297 2.06 13.66 3.50
N ILE A 298 2.73 14.79 3.79
CA ILE A 298 2.19 15.95 4.49
C ILE A 298 1.88 17.07 3.48
N ASP A 299 2.66 17.20 2.40
CA ASP A 299 2.55 18.31 1.45
C ASP A 299 1.18 18.34 0.73
N PRO A 300 0.35 19.38 0.95
CA PRO A 300 -0.95 19.51 0.31
C PRO A 300 -0.84 19.73 -1.22
N HIS A 301 0.34 20.05 -1.75
CA HIS A 301 0.54 20.21 -3.20
C HIS A 301 0.37 18.92 -3.99
N ILE A 302 0.59 17.77 -3.36
CA ILE A 302 0.33 16.45 -3.95
C ILE A 302 -1.16 16.31 -4.33
N MET A 303 -2.04 16.97 -3.56
CA MET A 303 -3.49 16.91 -3.72
C MET A 303 -4.07 18.08 -4.52
N THR A 304 -3.24 19.05 -4.91
CA THR A 304 -3.72 20.33 -5.46
C THR A 304 -3.04 20.77 -6.77
N LYS A 305 -2.23 19.95 -7.43
CA LYS A 305 -1.71 20.24 -8.78
C LYS A 305 -2.86 20.31 -9.79
N GLY A 306 -3.38 21.53 -10.00
CA GLY A 306 -4.59 21.82 -10.78
C GLY A 306 -5.49 22.91 -10.17
N LEU A 307 -5.41 23.16 -8.86
CA LEU A 307 -6.14 24.27 -8.22
C LEU A 307 -5.55 25.64 -8.56
N GLN A 308 -4.26 25.70 -8.91
CA GLN A 308 -3.65 26.93 -9.43
C GLN A 308 -4.22 27.36 -10.81
N SER A 309 -4.73 26.42 -11.63
CA SER A 309 -5.41 26.78 -12.89
C SER A 309 -6.88 27.18 -12.73
N LEU A 310 -7.53 26.76 -11.64
CA LEU A 310 -8.91 27.16 -11.33
C LEU A 310 -8.98 28.56 -10.71
N HIS A 311 -8.05 28.88 -9.79
CA HIS A 311 -7.95 30.25 -9.25
C HIS A 311 -7.54 31.27 -10.32
N SER A 312 -6.60 30.93 -11.21
CA SER A 312 -6.23 31.84 -12.30
C SER A 312 -7.33 32.02 -13.35
N ARG A 313 -8.19 31.02 -13.61
CA ARG A 313 -9.38 31.19 -14.47
C ARG A 313 -10.49 32.03 -13.82
N ALA A 314 -10.71 31.88 -12.50
CA ALA A 314 -11.69 32.70 -11.77
C ALA A 314 -11.26 34.17 -11.68
N THR A 315 -9.98 34.46 -11.45
CA THR A 315 -9.48 35.85 -11.42
C THR A 315 -9.51 36.52 -12.80
N ILE A 316 -9.32 35.76 -13.89
CA ILE A 316 -9.41 36.29 -15.26
C ILE A 316 -10.86 36.59 -15.67
N GLN A 317 -11.86 35.84 -15.18
CA GLN A 317 -13.27 36.13 -15.45
C GLN A 317 -13.81 37.32 -14.65
N VAL A 318 -13.42 37.47 -13.38
CA VAL A 318 -13.82 38.63 -12.55
C VAL A 318 -13.15 39.93 -13.01
N GLY A 319 -11.92 39.85 -13.55
CA GLY A 319 -11.23 41.01 -14.12
C GLY A 319 -11.79 41.50 -15.47
N LYS A 320 -12.57 40.68 -16.18
CA LYS A 320 -13.19 41.07 -17.47
C LYS A 320 -14.61 41.61 -17.32
N SER A 321 -15.33 41.31 -16.23
CA SER A 321 -16.68 41.84 -15.99
C SER A 321 -16.70 43.22 -15.30
N GLY A 322 -15.53 43.76 -14.93
CA GLY A 322 -15.39 45.07 -14.28
C GLY A 322 -14.88 46.19 -15.19
N ALA A 323 -14.68 45.93 -16.49
CA ALA A 323 -14.13 46.88 -17.46
C ALA A 323 -15.14 47.33 -18.55
N GLU A 324 -16.42 47.00 -18.37
CA GLU A 324 -17.52 47.57 -19.15
C GLU A 324 -18.48 48.31 -18.21
N ASN A 325 -18.11 49.55 -17.87
CA ASN A 325 -18.98 50.65 -17.50
C ASN A 325 -18.22 51.96 -17.72
#